data_AF-K9JUN6-F1
#
_entry.id   AF-K9JUN6-F1
#
_cell.length_a   1.000
_cell.length_b   1.000
_cell.length_c   1.000
_cell.angle_alpha   90.00
_cell.angle_beta   90.00
_cell.angle_gamma   90.00
#
_symmetry.space_group_name_H-M   'P 1'
#
loop_
_entity.id
_entity.type
_entity.pdbx_description
1 polymer ?
#
loop_
_entity_poly.entity_id
_entity_poly.type
_entity_poly.pdbx_seq_one_letter_code
_entity_poly.pdbx_strand_id
1 'polypeptide(L)' 'VRTSHYPNDPRWLDLCDEYGLYVIDEANIESHGFYNQLCASPRYATAWLDRAMRMVVRDKNHPSIIIW' A
#
# COMPACT_ATOMS: atom_id res chain seq x y z
N VAL A 1 0.49 13.16 -1.73
CA VAL A 1 1.71 12.42 -1.36
C VAL A 1 1.50 10.95 -1.73
N ARG A 2 2.54 10.27 -2.18
CA ARG A 2 2.52 8.83 -2.50
C ARG A 2 3.38 8.11 -1.47
N THR A 3 2.88 7.03 -0.87
CA THR A 3 3.61 6.22 0.13
C THR A 3 4.58 5.26 -0.58
N SER A 4 5.52 5.81 -1.35
CA SER A 4 6.49 5.02 -2.11
C SER A 4 7.43 4.25 -1.18
N HIS A 5 7.53 2.92 -1.22
CA HIS A 5 6.76 1.93 -2.01
C HIS A 5 6.10 0.90 -1.08
N TYR A 6 5.49 1.39 -0.01
CA TYR A 6 4.91 0.61 1.08
C TYR A 6 4.06 1.49 2.00
N PRO A 7 3.15 0.88 2.78
CA PRO A 7 2.35 1.63 3.73
C PRO A 7 3.26 2.28 4.78
N ASN A 8 3.04 3.57 5.06
CA ASN A 8 3.81 4.31 6.06
C ASN A 8 3.45 3.90 7.51
N ASP A 9 4.17 4.49 8.47
CA ASP A 9 3.77 4.50 9.89
C ASP A 9 2.33 5.06 10.02
N PRO A 10 1.43 4.46 10.82
CA PRO A 10 0.04 4.91 10.96
C PRO A 10 -0.11 6.40 11.29
N ARG A 11 0.83 6.97 12.07
CA ARG A 11 0.83 8.40 12.42
C ARG A 11 0.91 9.31 11.19
N TRP A 12 1.47 8.82 10.08
CA TRP A 12 1.53 9.57 8.84
C TRP A 12 0.15 9.88 8.27
N LEU A 13 -0.76 8.91 8.33
CA LEU A 13 -2.12 9.07 7.80
C LEU A 13 -2.96 9.95 8.74
N ASP A 14 -2.78 9.84 10.06
CA ASP A 14 -3.38 10.76 11.03
C ASP A 14 -3.04 12.22 10.71
N LEU A 15 -1.77 12.49 10.39
CA LEU A 15 -1.30 13.83 10.01
C LEU A 15 -1.83 14.24 8.63
N CYS A 16 -1.89 13.34 7.65
CA CYS A 16 -2.45 13.68 6.33
C CYS A 16 -3.94 14.04 6.42
N ASP A 17 -4.69 13.38 7.30
CA ASP A 17 -6.09 13.69 7.59
C ASP A 17 -6.22 15.07 8.26
N GLU A 18 -5.39 15.36 9.27
CA GLU A 18 -5.44 16.62 10.03
C GLU A 18 -5.04 17.84 9.18
N TYR A 19 -3.95 17.72 8.41
CA TYR A 19 -3.37 18.84 7.67
C TYR A 19 -3.87 18.96 6.23
N GLY A 20 -4.64 17.98 5.74
CA GLY A 20 -5.26 18.02 4.42
C GLY A 20 -4.28 17.75 3.28
N LEU A 21 -3.83 16.51 3.15
CA LEU A 21 -3.04 16.05 2.00
C LEU A 21 -3.73 14.89 1.31
N TYR A 22 -3.85 14.94 -0.02
CA TYR A 22 -4.29 13.77 -0.79
C TYR A 22 -3.20 12.70 -0.80
N VAL A 23 -3.55 11.47 -0.44
CA VAL A 23 -2.63 10.33 -0.32
C VAL A 23 -2.95 9.24 -1.35
N ILE A 24 -1.89 8.71 -1.96
CA ILE A 24 -1.88 7.42 -2.66
C ILE A 24 -1.22 6.44 -1.70
N ASP A 25 -1.98 5.47 -1.19
CA ASP A 25 -1.45 4.48 -0.24
C ASP A 25 -1.10 3.17 -0.94
N GLU A 26 0.19 2.83 -0.97
CA GLU A 26 0.77 1.80 -1.82
C GLU A 26 1.15 0.54 -1.05
N ALA A 27 0.68 -0.62 -1.52
CA ALA A 27 1.00 -1.90 -0.90
C ALA A 27 2.51 -2.20 -1.00
N ASN A 28 3.08 -2.81 0.04
CA ASN A 28 4.50 -3.18 0.08
C ASN A 28 4.79 -4.39 -0.84
N ILE A 29 4.81 -4.12 -2.14
CA ILE A 29 4.94 -5.10 -3.23
C ILE A 29 5.89 -4.51 -4.27
N GLU A 30 7.17 -4.83 -4.16
CA GLU A 30 8.17 -4.52 -5.19
C GLU A 30 9.02 -5.75 -5.48
N SER A 31 9.00 -6.18 -6.74
CA SER A 31 9.73 -7.36 -7.22
C SER A 31 10.55 -7.05 -8.47
N HIS A 32 11.00 -5.79 -8.61
CA HIS A 32 11.60 -5.23 -9.82
C HIS A 32 12.62 -6.19 -10.47
N GLY A 33 13.60 -6.70 -9.72
CA GLY A 33 14.64 -7.59 -10.23
C GLY A 33 14.15 -8.97 -10.71
N PHE A 34 12.93 -9.37 -10.35
CA PHE A 34 12.36 -10.69 -10.66
C PHE A 34 10.91 -10.60 -11.15
N TYR A 35 10.53 -9.50 -11.80
CA TYR A 35 9.14 -9.25 -12.22
C TYR A 35 8.55 -10.43 -13.01
N ASN A 36 9.27 -10.93 -14.02
CA ASN A 36 8.82 -12.04 -14.87
C ASN A 36 8.71 -13.38 -14.13
N GLN A 37 9.42 -13.55 -13.01
CA GLN A 37 9.43 -14.80 -12.25
C GLN A 37 8.42 -14.78 -11.10
N LEU A 38 8.35 -13.68 -10.35
CA LEU A 38 7.54 -13.60 -9.12
C LEU A 38 6.11 -13.15 -9.41
N CYS A 39 5.89 -12.20 -10.32
CA CYS A 39 4.55 -11.71 -10.65
C CYS A 39 3.75 -12.71 -11.49
N ALA A 40 4.43 -13.50 -12.34
CA ALA A 40 3.79 -14.52 -13.17
C ALA A 40 3.58 -15.86 -12.46
N SER A 41 4.11 -16.05 -11.25
CA SER A 41 4.04 -17.31 -10.53
C SER A 41 2.84 -17.34 -9.57
N PRO A 42 1.86 -18.24 -9.77
CA PRO A 42 0.71 -18.39 -8.86
C PRO A 42 1.09 -18.71 -7.42
N ARG A 43 2.30 -19.24 -7.20
CA ARG A 43 2.84 -19.54 -5.87
C ARG A 43 2.85 -18.32 -4.94
N TYR A 44 3.05 -17.12 -5.49
CA TYR A 44 3.15 -15.89 -4.69
C TYR A 44 1.83 -15.10 -4.63
N ALA A 45 0.78 -15.55 -5.32
CA ALA A 45 -0.50 -14.84 -5.39
C ALA A 45 -1.08 -14.53 -4.00
N THR A 46 -1.02 -15.49 -3.07
CA THR A 46 -1.50 -15.31 -1.69
C THR A 46 -0.65 -14.31 -0.89
N ALA A 47 0.66 -14.28 -1.12
CA ALA A 47 1.56 -13.33 -0.47
C ALA A 47 1.31 -11.88 -0.96
N TRP A 48 1.05 -11.70 -2.25
CA TRP A 48 0.66 -10.41 -2.82
C TRP A 48 -0.69 -9.94 -2.26
N LEU A 49 -1.68 -10.85 -2.24
CA LEU A 49 -3.00 -10.55 -1.73
C LEU A 49 -2.96 -10.19 -0.23
N ASP A 50 -2.21 -10.93 0.59
CA ASP A 50 -2.06 -10.62 2.03
C ASP A 50 -1.56 -9.19 2.26
N ARG A 51 -0.54 -8.78 1.52
CA ARG A 51 0.06 -7.43 1.65
C ARG A 51 -0.93 -6.33 1.27
N ALA A 52 -1.64 -6.50 0.17
CA ALA A 52 -2.66 -5.54 -0.26
C ALA A 52 -3.85 -5.49 0.71
N MET A 53 -4.37 -6.65 1.12
CA MET A 53 -5.50 -6.72 2.06
C MET A 53 -5.17 -6.08 3.41
N ARG A 54 -3.97 -6.33 3.96
CA ARG A 54 -3.58 -5.80 5.26
C ARG A 54 -3.45 -4.29 5.28
N MET A 55 -2.95 -3.69 4.20
CA MET A 55 -2.95 -2.23 4.02
C MET A 55 -4.38 -1.69 4.00
N VAL A 56 -5.22 -2.19 3.08
CA VAL A 56 -6.59 -1.69 2.93
C VAL A 56 -7.40 -1.85 4.22
N VAL A 57 -7.33 -3.01 4.89
CA VAL A 57 -8.07 -3.25 6.14
C VAL A 57 -7.65 -2.29 7.24
N ARG A 58 -6.35 -1.99 7.35
CA ARG A 58 -5.81 -1.05 8.34
C ARG A 58 -6.26 0.38 8.03
N ASP A 59 -6.18 0.81 6.77
CA ASP A 59 -6.13 2.23 6.43
C ASP A 59 -7.42 2.78 5.81
N LYS A 60 -8.38 1.93 5.40
CA LYS A 60 -9.60 2.30 4.66
C LYS A 60 -10.48 3.41 5.26
N ASN A 61 -10.25 3.78 6.52
CA ASN A 61 -11.04 4.81 7.20
C ASN A 61 -10.33 6.18 7.22
N HIS A 62 -9.12 6.30 6.64
CA HIS A 62 -8.42 7.58 6.51
C HIS A 62 -8.94 8.38 5.30
N PRO A 63 -9.63 9.52 5.51
CA PRO A 63 -10.18 10.32 4.41
C PRO A 63 -9.13 10.94 3.49
N SER A 64 -7.88 11.07 3.93
CA SER A 64 -6.78 11.55 3.09
C SER A 64 -6.45 10.60 1.94
N ILE A 65 -6.74 9.29 2.07
CA ILE A 65 -6.47 8.29 1.03
C ILE A 65 -7.51 8.40 -0.08
N ILE A 66 -7.05 8.79 -1.26
CA ILE A 66 -7.90 8.94 -2.45
C ILE A 66 -7.66 7.85 -3.50
N ILE A 67 -6.53 7.13 -3.41
CA ILE A 67 -6.11 6.05 -4.31
C ILE A 67 -5.35 4.99 -3.50
N TRP A 68 -5.55 3.73 -3.85
CA TRP A 68 -4.75 2.58 -3.41
C TRP A 68 -3.83 2.10 -4.55
#